data_AF-L2GTS7-F1
#
_entry.id   AF-L2GTS7-F1
#
_cell.length_a   1.000
_cell.length_b   1.000
_cell.length_c   1.000
_cell.angle_alpha   90.00
_cell.angle_beta   90.00
_cell.angle_gamma   90.00
#
_symmetry.space_group_name_H-M   'P 1'
#
loop_
_entity.id
_entity.type
_entity.pdbx_description
1 polymer ?
#
loop_
_entity_poly.entity_id
_entity_poly.type
_entity_poly.pdbx_seq_one_letter_code
_entity_poly.pdbx_strand_id
1 'polypeptide(L)'
;MSRNSRGDGIDGLSDFVRVFHKNINKNKKLEPKYFKKLCRIVRENMVCQFLELLTTFTNNECIVIGRAIMKNRMDDVDELVDFLVSKKCKYHIIILTCTLCKGRKLKNVDSVKNYIKSFFGDETGINFYRLIMMMGRKYRNALDDDIMAFCRNNDHPILKEVIKEHEDRF
;
A
#
# COMPACT_ATOMS: atom_id res chain seq x y z
N MET A 1 -25.72 -16.46 -30.57
CA MET A 1 -25.69 -15.00 -30.31
C MET A 1 -24.33 -14.65 -29.74
N SER A 2 -23.49 -14.02 -30.57
CA SER A 2 -22.14 -13.59 -30.20
C SER A 2 -22.23 -12.38 -29.25
N ARG A 3 -21.53 -12.45 -28.11
CA ARG A 3 -21.09 -11.27 -27.36
C ARG A 3 -19.58 -11.34 -27.19
N ASN A 4 -18.92 -10.79 -28.19
CA ASN A 4 -17.59 -10.22 -28.09
C ASN A 4 -17.55 -9.16 -26.98
N SER A 5 -16.56 -9.25 -26.09
CA SER A 5 -15.84 -8.10 -25.49
C SER A 5 -14.73 -8.62 -24.57
N ARG A 6 -13.75 -9.32 -25.15
CA ARG A 6 -12.46 -9.63 -24.50
C ARG A 6 -11.34 -8.62 -24.89
N GLY A 7 -11.73 -7.42 -25.33
CA GLY A 7 -10.82 -6.33 -25.70
C GLY A 7 -10.88 -5.09 -24.80
N ASP A 8 -11.72 -5.07 -23.76
CA ASP A 8 -12.14 -3.84 -23.06
C ASP A 8 -11.42 -3.59 -21.72
N GLY A 9 -10.50 -4.48 -21.33
CA GLY A 9 -9.90 -4.47 -20.00
C GLY A 9 -8.80 -3.41 -19.81
N ILE A 10 -7.82 -3.37 -20.73
CA ILE A 10 -6.61 -2.54 -20.60
C ILE A 10 -6.86 -1.10 -21.10
N ASP A 11 -7.56 -0.95 -22.24
CA ASP A 11 -7.92 0.37 -22.78
C ASP A 11 -8.86 1.12 -21.82
N GLY A 12 -9.85 0.42 -21.26
CA GLY A 12 -10.75 0.96 -20.24
C GLY A 12 -10.09 1.30 -18.90
N LEU A 13 -8.90 0.76 -18.63
CA LEU A 13 -8.09 1.06 -17.44
C LEU A 13 -7.21 2.30 -17.65
N SER A 14 -6.59 2.41 -18.82
CA SER A 14 -5.81 3.60 -19.22
C SER A 14 -6.66 4.86 -19.22
N ASP A 15 -7.88 4.79 -19.75
CA ASP A 15 -8.84 5.89 -19.68
C ASP A 15 -9.23 6.22 -18.24
N PHE A 16 -9.38 5.19 -17.40
CA PHE A 16 -9.69 5.40 -16.00
C PHE A 16 -8.58 6.10 -15.23
N VAL A 17 -7.31 5.78 -15.50
CA VAL A 17 -6.15 6.45 -14.89
C VAL A 17 -6.20 7.96 -15.14
N ARG A 18 -6.49 8.37 -16.38
CA ARG A 18 -6.64 9.79 -16.74
C ARG A 18 -7.77 10.46 -15.98
N VAL A 19 -8.92 9.79 -15.89
CA VAL A 19 -10.09 10.28 -15.14
C VAL A 19 -9.79 10.37 -13.64
N PHE A 20 -9.10 9.37 -13.07
CA PHE A 20 -8.72 9.29 -11.67
C PHE A 20 -7.84 10.49 -11.27
N HIS A 21 -6.76 10.73 -12.00
CA HIS A 21 -5.88 11.89 -11.78
C HIS A 21 -6.64 13.20 -11.88
N LYS A 22 -7.37 13.42 -12.98
CA LYS A 22 -8.11 14.66 -13.21
C LYS A 22 -9.13 14.93 -12.11
N ASN A 23 -9.83 13.89 -11.67
CA ASN A 23 -10.87 14.03 -10.65
C ASN A 23 -10.26 14.35 -9.27
N ILE A 24 -9.21 13.64 -8.86
CA ILE A 24 -8.55 13.88 -7.58
C ILE A 24 -7.85 15.24 -7.55
N ASN A 25 -7.16 15.62 -8.63
CA ASN A 25 -6.48 16.92 -8.69
C ASN A 25 -7.47 18.09 -8.59
N LYS A 26 -8.62 17.98 -9.27
CA LYS A 26 -9.69 18.98 -9.26
C LYS A 26 -10.43 19.03 -7.92
N ASN A 27 -10.89 17.89 -7.43
CA ASN A 27 -11.84 17.84 -6.31
C ASN A 27 -11.17 17.55 -4.96
N LYS A 28 -9.86 17.25 -4.94
CA LYS A 28 -9.09 16.74 -3.78
C LYS A 28 -9.63 15.44 -3.18
N LYS A 29 -10.63 14.83 -3.83
CA LYS A 29 -11.26 13.56 -3.50
C LYS A 29 -11.71 12.87 -4.78
N LEU A 30 -11.87 11.55 -4.73
CA LEU A 30 -12.45 10.81 -5.84
C LEU A 30 -13.98 10.76 -5.71
N GLU A 31 -14.71 11.17 -6.74
CA GLU A 31 -16.17 11.12 -6.73
C GLU A 31 -16.70 9.68 -6.55
N PRO A 32 -17.88 9.51 -5.93
CA PRO A 32 -18.43 8.19 -5.62
C PRO A 32 -18.51 7.23 -6.82
N LYS A 33 -18.87 7.73 -8.00
CA LYS A 33 -18.96 6.91 -9.22
C LYS A 33 -17.60 6.34 -9.66
N TYR A 34 -16.54 7.13 -9.55
CA TYR A 34 -15.19 6.69 -9.88
C TYR A 34 -14.59 5.83 -8.77
N PHE A 35 -14.93 6.11 -7.50
CA PHE A 35 -14.56 5.24 -6.39
C PHE A 35 -15.21 3.86 -6.50
N LYS A 36 -16.46 3.76 -6.98
CA LYS A 36 -17.09 2.46 -7.31
C LYS A 36 -16.31 1.71 -8.40
N LYS A 37 -15.83 2.40 -9.44
CA LYS A 37 -14.97 1.79 -10.47
C LYS A 37 -13.62 1.33 -9.89
N LEU A 38 -12.99 2.12 -9.02
CA LEU A 38 -11.78 1.70 -8.31
C LEU A 38 -12.02 0.48 -7.40
N CYS A 39 -13.15 0.41 -6.70
CA CYS A 39 -13.53 -0.78 -5.92
C CYS A 39 -13.72 -2.02 -6.81
N ARG A 40 -14.19 -1.84 -8.05
CA ARG A 40 -14.31 -2.92 -9.02
C ARG A 40 -12.93 -3.44 -9.44
N ILE A 41 -11.99 -2.55 -9.74
CA ILE A 41 -10.58 -2.90 -10.04
C ILE A 41 -9.98 -3.75 -8.92
N VAL A 42 -10.19 -3.37 -7.65
CA VAL A 42 -9.71 -4.16 -6.50
C VAL A 42 -10.33 -5.55 -6.46
N ARG A 43 -11.65 -5.67 -6.66
CA ARG A 43 -12.34 -6.97 -6.63
C ARG A 43 -12.02 -7.87 -7.82
N GLU A 44 -11.58 -7.27 -8.92
CA GLU A 44 -11.16 -7.98 -10.13
C GLU A 44 -9.65 -8.27 -10.12
N ASN A 45 -8.94 -8.03 -9.00
CA ASN A 45 -7.50 -8.26 -8.85
C ASN A 45 -6.68 -7.51 -9.93
N MET A 46 -7.12 -6.31 -10.30
CA MET A 46 -6.50 -5.48 -11.34
C MET A 46 -5.64 -4.34 -10.77
N VAL A 47 -5.29 -4.41 -9.48
CA VAL A 47 -4.61 -3.30 -8.79
C VAL A 47 -3.20 -3.10 -9.32
N CYS A 48 -2.43 -4.17 -9.53
CA CYS A 48 -1.07 -4.08 -10.06
C CYS A 48 -1.06 -3.42 -11.44
N GLN A 49 -1.91 -3.86 -12.36
CA GLN A 49 -2.03 -3.28 -13.71
C GLN A 49 -2.46 -1.81 -13.64
N PHE A 50 -3.36 -1.46 -12.71
CA PHE A 50 -3.75 -0.07 -12.51
C PHE A 50 -2.59 0.80 -12.00
N LEU A 51 -1.78 0.28 -11.07
CA LEU A 51 -0.59 0.96 -10.54
C LEU A 51 0.52 1.07 -11.59
N GLU A 52 0.68 0.11 -12.48
CA GLU A 52 1.67 0.17 -13.57
C GLU A 52 1.35 1.28 -14.57
N LEU A 53 0.06 1.52 -14.83
CA LEU A 53 -0.37 2.62 -15.69
C LEU A 53 -0.29 3.99 -15.01
N LEU A 54 -0.15 4.05 -13.69
CA LEU A 54 0.07 5.29 -12.94
C LEU A 54 1.54 5.68 -12.98
N THR A 55 1.86 6.66 -13.83
CA THR A 55 3.25 7.14 -14.01
C THR A 55 3.70 8.12 -12.92
N THR A 56 2.75 8.72 -12.20
CA THR A 56 3.03 9.65 -11.09
C THR A 56 2.07 9.40 -9.94
N PHE A 57 2.52 9.72 -8.72
CA PHE A 57 1.76 9.48 -7.51
C PHE A 57 1.81 10.69 -6.59
N THR A 58 0.67 10.96 -5.97
CA THR A 58 0.55 11.83 -4.80
C THR A 58 0.13 11.03 -3.59
N ASN A 59 0.44 11.53 -2.39
CA ASN A 59 -0.02 10.91 -1.14
C ASN A 59 -1.56 10.74 -1.11
N ASN A 60 -2.31 11.71 -1.64
CA ASN A 60 -3.78 11.65 -1.63
C ASN A 60 -4.32 10.53 -2.54
N GLU A 61 -3.72 10.35 -3.72
CA GLU A 61 -4.07 9.25 -4.62
C GLU A 61 -3.82 7.90 -3.98
N CYS A 62 -2.64 7.71 -3.36
CA CYS A 62 -2.32 6.49 -2.65
C CYS A 62 -3.27 6.22 -1.47
N ILE A 63 -3.72 7.26 -0.76
CA ILE A 63 -4.74 7.14 0.30
C ILE A 63 -6.08 6.68 -0.29
N VAL A 64 -6.51 7.25 -1.42
CA VAL A 64 -7.77 6.85 -2.07
C VAL A 64 -7.70 5.38 -2.52
N ILE A 65 -6.57 4.96 -3.11
CA ILE A 65 -6.32 3.57 -3.50
C ILE A 65 -6.34 2.66 -2.27
N GLY A 66 -5.61 3.02 -1.21
CA GLY A 66 -5.58 2.29 0.04
C GLY A 66 -6.97 2.12 0.68
N ARG A 67 -7.82 3.15 0.63
CA ARG A 67 -9.22 3.08 1.08
C ARG A 67 -10.04 2.08 0.27
N ALA A 68 -9.86 2.03 -1.05
CA ALA A 68 -10.53 1.04 -1.89
C ALA A 68 -10.06 -0.39 -1.56
N ILE A 69 -8.76 -0.59 -1.35
CA ILE A 69 -8.18 -1.88 -0.93
C ILE A 69 -8.76 -2.33 0.41
N MET A 70 -8.78 -1.45 1.42
CA MET A 70 -9.31 -1.80 2.73
C MET A 70 -10.81 -2.16 2.67
N LYS A 71 -11.59 -1.47 1.84
CA LYS A 71 -13.04 -1.66 1.72
C LYS A 71 -13.46 -2.95 1.02
N ASN A 72 -12.64 -3.50 0.11
CA ASN A 72 -13.04 -4.62 -0.73
C ASN A 72 -12.29 -5.90 -0.36
N ARG A 73 -12.90 -7.06 -0.62
CA ARG A 73 -12.16 -8.33 -0.59
C ARG A 73 -11.15 -8.35 -1.74
N MET A 74 -9.97 -8.86 -1.45
CA MET A 74 -8.84 -8.99 -2.36
C MET A 74 -8.21 -10.36 -2.07
N ASP A 75 -7.94 -11.13 -3.11
CA ASP A 75 -7.45 -12.51 -2.99
C ASP A 75 -5.96 -12.63 -3.37
N ASP A 76 -5.43 -11.67 -4.14
CA ASP A 76 -4.05 -11.53 -4.63
C ASP A 76 -3.17 -10.64 -3.70
N VAL A 77 -3.39 -10.72 -2.38
CA VAL A 77 -2.68 -9.85 -1.40
C VAL A 77 -1.17 -9.96 -1.52
N ASP A 78 -0.63 -11.19 -1.60
CA ASP A 78 0.82 -11.41 -1.71
C ASP A 78 1.38 -10.83 -3.00
N GLU A 79 0.67 -10.97 -4.14
CA GLU A 79 1.09 -10.42 -5.43
C GLU A 79 1.18 -8.89 -5.39
N LEU A 80 0.19 -8.23 -4.79
CA LEU A 80 0.24 -6.78 -4.60
C LEU A 80 1.38 -6.37 -3.67
N VAL A 81 1.64 -7.12 -2.60
CA VAL A 81 2.77 -6.84 -1.69
C VAL A 81 4.09 -6.94 -2.45
N ASP A 82 4.31 -8.04 -3.18
CA ASP A 82 5.53 -8.28 -3.97
C ASP A 82 5.72 -7.19 -5.04
N PHE A 83 4.64 -6.81 -5.72
CA PHE A 83 4.65 -5.67 -6.64
C PHE A 83 5.10 -4.38 -5.95
N LEU A 84 4.48 -4.01 -4.82
CA LEU A 84 4.75 -2.75 -4.13
C LEU A 84 6.20 -2.68 -3.61
N VAL A 85 6.70 -3.77 -3.03
CA VAL A 85 8.07 -3.81 -2.49
C VAL A 85 9.13 -3.77 -3.60
N SER A 86 8.85 -4.37 -4.77
CA SER A 86 9.79 -4.37 -5.91
C SER A 86 10.05 -2.98 -6.50
N LYS A 87 9.11 -2.04 -6.36
CA LYS A 87 9.19 -0.71 -7.01
C LYS A 87 10.01 0.32 -6.22
N LYS A 88 10.36 0.07 -4.96
CA LYS A 88 11.05 1.03 -4.04
C LYS A 88 10.51 2.47 -4.09
N CYS A 89 9.19 2.65 -4.25
CA CYS A 89 8.55 3.96 -4.34
C CYS A 89 8.05 4.43 -2.97
N LYS A 90 8.44 5.64 -2.54
CA LYS A 90 8.01 6.21 -1.24
C LYS A 90 6.49 6.38 -1.10
N TYR A 91 5.78 6.56 -2.21
CA TYR A 91 4.31 6.68 -2.21
C TYR A 91 3.63 5.32 -2.03
N HIS A 92 4.24 4.24 -2.53
CA HIS A 92 3.74 2.88 -2.38
C HIS A 92 3.70 2.42 -0.93
N ILE A 93 4.49 3.03 -0.03
CA ILE A 93 4.44 2.79 1.42
C ILE A 93 3.01 2.95 1.96
N ILE A 94 2.25 3.93 1.48
CA ILE A 94 0.86 4.17 1.91
C ILE A 94 -0.03 3.00 1.49
N ILE A 95 0.10 2.57 0.23
CA ILE A 95 -0.71 1.48 -0.33
C ILE A 95 -0.35 0.17 0.38
N LEU A 96 0.95 -0.10 0.55
CA LEU A 96 1.47 -1.27 1.26
C LEU A 96 0.94 -1.32 2.69
N THR A 97 0.98 -0.21 3.42
CA THR A 97 0.41 -0.12 4.77
C THR A 97 -1.07 -0.50 4.78
N CYS A 98 -1.87 0.03 3.83
CA CYS A 98 -3.30 -0.31 3.74
C CYS A 98 -3.54 -1.78 3.38
N THR A 99 -2.75 -2.34 2.48
CA THR A 99 -2.80 -3.75 2.09
C THR A 99 -2.53 -4.65 3.29
N LEU A 100 -1.50 -4.35 4.07
CA LEU A 100 -1.10 -5.13 5.24
C LEU A 100 -2.08 -4.97 6.42
N CYS A 101 -2.73 -3.82 6.56
CA CYS A 101 -3.82 -3.60 7.52
C CYS A 101 -5.00 -4.55 7.32
N LYS A 102 -5.18 -5.16 6.15
CA LYS A 102 -6.21 -6.20 5.94
C LYS A 102 -5.98 -7.45 6.81
N GLY A 103 -4.78 -7.63 7.38
CA GLY A 103 -4.48 -8.65 8.37
C GLY A 103 -4.48 -10.08 7.82
N ARG A 104 -4.22 -10.25 6.52
CA ARG A 104 -4.01 -11.58 5.94
C ARG A 104 -2.60 -12.06 6.29
N LYS A 105 -2.43 -13.36 6.57
CA LYS A 105 -1.10 -13.95 6.74
C LYS A 105 -0.36 -13.86 5.40
N LEU A 106 0.79 -13.18 5.37
CA LEU A 106 1.66 -13.14 4.21
C LEU A 106 2.41 -14.46 4.07
N LYS A 107 2.68 -14.86 2.83
CA LYS A 107 3.57 -15.98 2.52
C LYS A 107 5.03 -15.62 2.77
N ASN A 108 5.42 -14.39 2.42
CA ASN A 108 6.78 -13.91 2.54
C ASN A 108 6.82 -12.58 3.30
N VAL A 109 6.96 -12.66 4.62
CA VAL A 109 7.10 -11.46 5.46
C VAL A 109 8.49 -10.83 5.31
N ASP A 110 9.50 -11.62 4.97
CA ASP A 110 10.88 -11.16 4.82
C ASP A 110 11.05 -10.18 3.65
N SER A 111 10.24 -10.28 2.59
CA SER A 111 10.27 -9.30 1.49
C SER A 111 9.92 -7.89 1.98
N VAL A 112 8.91 -7.77 2.86
CA VAL A 112 8.51 -6.50 3.48
C VAL A 112 9.58 -6.01 4.47
N LYS A 113 10.19 -6.93 5.22
CA LYS A 113 11.29 -6.62 6.14
C LYS A 113 12.49 -6.02 5.41
N ASN A 114 12.94 -6.68 4.34
CA ASN A 114 14.05 -6.22 3.52
C ASN A 114 13.72 -4.89 2.82
N TYR A 115 12.47 -4.73 2.38
CA TYR A 115 11.98 -3.45 1.86
C TYR A 115 12.10 -2.33 2.88
N ILE A 116 11.67 -2.53 4.14
CA ILE A 116 11.81 -1.53 5.21
C ILE A 116 13.28 -1.17 5.44
N LYS A 117 14.15 -2.17 5.59
CA LYS A 117 15.59 -1.95 5.78
C LYS A 117 16.25 -1.19 4.63
N SER A 118 15.74 -1.34 3.41
CA SER A 118 16.27 -0.63 2.25
C SER A 118 16.09 0.90 2.28
N PHE A 119 15.31 1.42 3.23
CA PHE A 119 15.15 2.86 3.50
C PHE A 119 15.97 3.34 4.70
N PHE A 120 16.78 2.49 5.34
CA PHE A 120 17.65 2.92 6.42
C PHE A 120 18.72 3.86 5.86
N GLY A 121 18.87 5.03 6.49
CA GLY A 121 19.74 6.11 6.01
C GLY A 121 19.09 7.07 5.02
N ASP A 122 17.90 6.76 4.50
CA ASP A 122 17.14 7.69 3.68
C ASP A 122 16.33 8.67 4.55
N GLU A 123 15.99 9.84 4.00
CA GLU A 123 14.98 10.71 4.61
C GLU A 123 13.62 10.00 4.61
N THR A 124 13.23 9.52 5.79
CA THR A 124 11.98 8.80 6.00
C THR A 124 10.93 9.72 6.62
N GLY A 125 9.67 9.54 6.21
CA GLY A 125 8.55 10.34 6.68
C GLY A 125 7.54 9.55 7.50
N ILE A 126 6.51 10.24 7.99
CA ILE A 126 5.45 9.66 8.83
C ILE A 126 4.79 8.39 8.24
N ASN A 127 4.68 8.29 6.91
CA ASN A 127 4.11 7.11 6.26
C ASN A 127 4.99 5.86 6.44
N PHE A 128 6.31 6.03 6.45
CA PHE A 128 7.25 4.94 6.72
C PHE A 128 7.14 4.46 8.17
N TYR A 129 7.05 5.38 9.13
CA TYR A 129 6.87 5.03 10.54
C TYR A 129 5.54 4.30 10.78
N ARG A 130 4.47 4.69 10.07
CA ARG A 130 3.18 3.97 10.10
C ARG A 130 3.28 2.56 9.55
N LEU A 131 4.10 2.33 8.52
CA LEU A 131 4.36 0.99 8.00
C LEU A 131 5.06 0.11 9.05
N ILE A 132 6.11 0.63 9.71
CA ILE A 132 6.80 -0.08 10.80
C ILE A 132 5.84 -0.40 11.94
N MET A 133 5.02 0.57 12.36
CA MET A 133 4.02 0.35 13.41
C MET A 133 3.00 -0.74 13.03
N MET A 134 2.54 -0.74 11.80
CA MET A 134 1.66 -1.79 11.31
C MET A 134 2.36 -3.16 11.36
N MET A 135 3.65 -3.24 10.99
CA MET A 135 4.42 -4.48 11.05
C MET A 135 4.52 -4.99 12.49
N GLY A 136 4.83 -4.13 13.47
CA GLY A 136 4.85 -4.51 14.89
C GLY A 136 3.52 -5.05 15.41
N ARG A 137 2.40 -4.50 14.91
CA ARG A 137 1.04 -4.90 15.33
C ARG A 137 0.56 -6.22 14.73
N LYS A 138 0.92 -6.51 13.47
CA LYS A 138 0.37 -7.64 12.71
C LYS A 138 1.36 -8.76 12.43
N TYR A 139 2.64 -8.42 12.35
CA TYR A 139 3.73 -9.31 11.98
C TYR A 139 4.90 -9.11 12.94
N ARG A 140 4.64 -9.19 14.26
CA ARG A 140 5.62 -8.83 15.31
C ARG A 140 7.00 -9.46 15.09
N ASN A 141 7.04 -10.74 14.73
CA ASN A 141 8.28 -11.49 14.47
C ASN A 141 9.11 -10.94 13.29
N ALA A 142 8.56 -10.00 12.52
CA ALA A 142 9.26 -9.30 11.44
C ALA A 142 10.08 -8.11 11.94
N LEU A 143 9.82 -7.60 13.15
CA LEU A 143 10.61 -6.53 13.76
C LEU A 143 11.86 -7.13 14.39
N ASP A 144 12.90 -7.30 13.57
CA ASP A 144 14.21 -7.77 14.03
C ASP A 144 15.04 -6.66 14.68
N ASP A 145 16.20 -7.04 15.22
CA ASP A 145 17.07 -6.14 15.99
C ASP A 145 17.48 -4.89 15.20
N ASP A 146 17.65 -5.01 13.88
CA ASP A 146 17.99 -3.86 13.03
C ASP A 146 16.84 -2.85 12.96
N ILE A 147 15.60 -3.33 12.78
CA ILE A 147 14.41 -2.46 12.76
C ILE A 147 14.18 -1.85 14.14
N MET A 148 14.41 -2.61 15.21
CA MET A 148 14.28 -2.10 16.57
C MET A 148 15.38 -1.07 16.89
N ALA A 149 16.61 -1.28 16.43
CA ALA A 149 17.69 -0.30 16.54
C ALA A 149 17.34 1.00 15.78
N PHE A 150 16.80 0.88 14.57
CA PHE A 150 16.28 2.05 13.83
C PHE A 150 15.22 2.82 14.63
N CYS A 151 14.27 2.10 15.24
CA CYS A 151 13.23 2.74 16.07
C CYS A 151 13.83 3.47 17.28
N ARG A 152 14.79 2.85 17.99
CA ARG A 152 15.43 3.44 19.19
C ARG A 152 16.26 4.68 18.86
N ASN A 153 16.85 4.73 17.68
CA ASN A 153 17.66 5.86 17.21
C ASN A 153 16.81 7.02 16.65
N ASN A 154 15.48 6.93 16.70
CA ASN A 154 14.59 7.95 16.14
C ASN A 154 13.54 8.40 17.17
N ASP A 155 13.47 9.71 17.40
CA ASP A 155 12.63 10.29 18.45
C ASP A 155 11.14 10.40 18.12
N HIS A 156 10.71 9.96 16.94
CA HIS A 156 9.33 10.13 16.50
C HIS A 156 8.34 9.35 17.39
N PRO A 157 7.23 9.96 17.85
CA PRO A 157 6.28 9.33 18.78
C PRO A 157 5.74 7.97 18.34
N ILE A 158 5.46 7.80 17.04
CA ILE A 158 5.03 6.50 16.48
C ILE A 158 6.07 5.40 16.74
N LEU A 159 7.36 5.70 16.59
CA LEU A 159 8.41 4.69 16.78
C LEU A 159 8.62 4.38 18.27
N LYS A 160 8.45 5.37 19.15
CA LYS A 160 8.39 5.15 20.60
C LYS A 160 7.24 4.23 21.00
N GLU A 161 6.08 4.38 20.38
CA GLU A 161 4.93 3.47 20.58
C GLU A 161 5.25 2.05 20.11
N VAL A 162 5.96 1.89 18.98
CA VAL A 162 6.41 0.57 18.50
C VAL A 162 7.33 -0.11 19.50
N ILE A 163 8.34 0.62 20.02
CA ILE A 163 9.27 0.10 21.02
C ILE A 163 8.50 -0.37 22.25
N LYS A 164 7.65 0.50 22.79
CA LYS A 164 6.82 0.21 23.96
C LYS A 164 5.95 -1.04 23.76
N GLU A 165 5.21 -1.12 22.65
CA GLU A 165 4.34 -2.27 22.37
C GLU A 165 5.11 -3.58 22.17
N HIS A 166 6.36 -3.51 21.71
CA HIS A 166 7.22 -4.66 21.47
C HIS A 166 7.91 -5.15 22.75
N GLU A 167 8.36 -4.24 23.60
CA GLU A 167 9.11 -4.54 24.84
C GLU A 167 8.18 -4.84 26.04
N ASP A 168 7.02 -4.19 26.18
CA ASP A 168 6.08 -4.38 27.32
C ASP A 168 5.38 -5.77 27.35
N ARG A 169 5.65 -6.66 26.39
CA ARG A 169 4.97 -7.97 26.26
C ARG A 169 5.92 -9.17 26.40
N PHE A 170 7.11 -8.92 26.92
CA PHE A 170 8.07 -9.91 27.43
C PHE A 170 8.34 -9.62 28.92
#